data_AF-A0A8T3P3L3-F1
#
_entry.id   AF-A0A8T3P3L3-F1
#
_cell.length_a   1.000
_cell.length_b   1.000
_cell.length_c   1.000
_cell.angle_alpha   90.00
_cell.angle_beta   90.00
_cell.angle_gamma   90.00
#
_symmetry.space_group_name_H-M   'P 1'
#
loop_
_entity.id
_entity.type
_entity.pdbx_description
1 polymer ?
#
loop_
_entity_poly.entity_id
_entity_poly.type
_entity_poly.pdbx_seq_one_letter_code
_entity_poly.pdbx_strand_id
1 'polypeptide(L)'
;MKPTWAKRTNDDRAPGRTADGLELNAQRELWWRRWHARRRRYRGTGISNGTVTAFGSIFVNGIEFDTSQAQFTRGGQPATESDFNVGEVVTVTGTFDENGRTGVAQQVMYESVVNGVVTNVPAIDDGEIEVLGQPVIITPATVLGNFGGVSELLPGNVLEVSGFVNADNSITATSIFRTQTLFIPGVSSTEIRGFVSGLDETDLTFEIGDLTVRFSAPQLLDDDLANGVLVDVASDVDLLSGELIANVVQVVDDSLGAVAGEDVDLESPITDFTSPTDFEVGGQRVTTTPATEYEDGTVADLVQDMLLEVEGVIGADGVLIAEEIGFQLPEVIFQVGGTVFEVDPAAGTVTLTSGIDGQLNTVSMGDDTTFVDDSELELRPFGLTDIHTGDVLNATAFRRGDALIAIRIEREDSADDIDDDDGGLPPPPPDPDPVPPPLPDPDPPPPLPDPDPVPPPLPDPDPPPPLPDPDPPP
;
A
#
# COMPACT_ATOMS: atom_id res chain seq x y z
N MET A 1 59.69 10.87 59.41
CA MET A 1 58.78 10.89 58.25
C MET A 1 58.86 9.54 57.54
N LYS A 2 57.70 9.08 57.05
CA LYS A 2 57.36 7.77 56.47
C LYS A 2 57.20 6.61 57.46
N PRO A 3 56.02 5.97 57.40
CA PRO A 3 55.98 4.61 56.88
C PRO A 3 54.93 4.46 55.76
N THR A 4 55.32 3.79 54.69
CA THR A 4 54.43 3.26 53.65
C THR A 4 54.10 1.80 53.95
N TRP A 5 52.81 1.51 54.04
CA TRP A 5 52.14 0.20 54.09
C TRP A 5 50.83 0.39 53.28
N ALA A 6 50.21 -0.57 52.60
CA ALA A 6 50.53 -1.90 52.11
C ALA A 6 49.52 -2.20 50.98
N LYS A 7 49.87 -3.14 50.09
CA LYS A 7 49.03 -3.68 49.01
C LYS A 7 47.76 -4.37 49.51
N ARG A 8 46.66 -4.34 48.72
CA ARG A 8 45.95 -5.50 48.12
C ARG A 8 44.68 -5.04 47.35
N THR A 9 44.69 -5.31 46.04
CA THR A 9 43.76 -6.19 45.26
C THR A 9 42.54 -5.46 44.67
N ASN A 10 42.52 -5.39 43.34
CA ASN A 10 41.39 -5.02 42.48
C ASN A 10 40.21 -5.96 42.74
N ASP A 11 39.05 -5.40 43.04
CA ASP A 11 37.76 -5.99 42.65
C ASP A 11 36.68 -4.89 42.56
N ASP A 12 35.84 -5.07 41.55
CA ASP A 12 34.68 -4.33 41.03
C ASP A 12 33.97 -3.25 41.87
N ARG A 13 33.68 -2.11 41.20
CA ARG A 13 32.42 -1.35 41.36
C ARG A 13 32.19 -0.39 40.19
N ALA A 14 31.19 -0.70 39.38
CA ALA A 14 30.57 0.19 38.40
C ALA A 14 29.91 1.41 39.08
N PRO A 15 29.92 2.62 38.47
CA PRO A 15 29.08 3.72 38.90
C PRO A 15 27.87 3.92 37.98
N GLY A 16 26.67 3.83 38.58
CA GLY A 16 25.55 4.73 38.37
C GLY A 16 24.85 4.75 37.01
N ARG A 17 23.81 3.93 36.83
CA ARG A 17 22.68 4.25 35.94
C ARG A 17 21.87 5.38 36.60
N THR A 18 21.94 6.59 36.05
CA THR A 18 21.06 7.70 36.44
C THR A 18 19.64 7.47 35.90
N ALA A 19 18.66 7.90 36.67
CA ALA A 19 17.23 7.79 36.38
C ALA A 19 16.77 8.54 35.11
N ASP A 20 17.65 9.33 34.50
CA ASP A 20 17.39 10.07 33.24
C ASP A 20 17.26 9.13 32.02
N GLY A 21 17.83 7.92 32.08
CA GLY A 21 17.69 6.92 31.00
C GLY A 21 16.32 6.25 30.93
N LEU A 22 15.54 6.28 32.02
CA LEU A 22 14.17 5.73 32.04
C LEU A 22 13.12 6.77 31.66
N GLU A 23 13.39 8.07 31.86
CA GLU A 23 12.51 9.15 31.38
C GLU A 23 12.69 9.46 29.88
N LEU A 24 13.87 9.22 29.30
CA LEU A 24 14.07 9.41 27.85
C LEU A 24 13.38 8.34 26.99
N ASN A 25 13.26 7.10 27.48
CA ASN A 25 12.50 6.05 26.78
C ASN A 25 10.99 6.27 26.86
N ALA A 26 10.47 6.74 28.01
CA ALA A 26 9.05 7.07 28.13
C ALA A 26 8.63 8.28 27.25
N GLN A 27 9.54 9.22 26.98
CA GLN A 27 9.27 10.33 26.05
C GLN A 27 9.39 9.93 24.57
N ARG A 28 10.17 8.89 24.23
CA ARG A 28 10.20 8.30 22.88
C ARG A 28 8.96 7.44 22.59
N GLU A 29 8.47 6.68 23.58
CA GLU A 29 7.21 5.91 23.45
C GLU A 29 5.96 6.80 23.35
N LEU A 30 5.98 7.98 23.98
CA LEU A 30 4.91 8.98 23.87
C LEU A 30 4.99 9.83 22.60
N TRP A 31 6.14 9.90 21.93
CA TRP A 31 6.26 10.55 20.63
C TRP A 31 5.68 9.64 19.53
N TRP A 32 5.96 8.34 19.57
CA TRP A 32 5.43 7.34 18.63
C TRP A 32 3.91 7.20 18.70
N ARG A 33 3.32 7.11 19.91
CA ARG A 33 1.86 7.07 20.13
C ARG A 33 1.13 8.39 19.84
N ARG A 34 1.85 9.52 19.75
CA ARG A 34 1.27 10.84 19.39
C ARG A 34 1.47 11.21 17.92
N TRP A 35 2.40 10.56 17.23
CA TRP A 35 2.71 10.83 15.83
C TRP A 35 1.77 10.04 14.90
N HIS A 36 1.43 8.78 15.23
CA HIS A 36 0.33 8.02 14.59
C HIS A 36 -1.05 8.27 15.22
N ALA A 37 -1.32 9.51 15.63
CA ALA A 37 -2.68 9.91 15.98
C ALA A 37 -3.45 10.13 14.67
N ARG A 38 -3.73 9.02 13.96
CA ARG A 38 -4.67 8.92 12.83
C ARG A 38 -5.82 9.87 13.08
N ARG A 39 -5.93 10.93 12.28
CA ARG A 39 -7.12 11.78 12.24
C ARG A 39 -8.11 11.26 11.19
N ARG A 40 -8.04 9.96 10.89
CA ARG A 40 -9.14 9.14 10.40
C ARG A 40 -10.45 9.58 11.06
N ARG A 41 -11.31 10.23 10.28
CA ARG A 41 -12.61 10.74 10.74
C ARG A 41 -13.71 10.12 9.91
N TYR A 42 -13.93 8.85 10.17
CA TYR A 42 -15.07 8.16 9.61
C TYR A 42 -16.36 8.66 10.27
N ARG A 43 -17.39 8.85 9.45
CA ARG A 43 -18.68 9.46 9.76
C ARG A 43 -19.78 8.42 9.94
N GLY A 44 -19.48 7.16 9.70
CA GLY A 44 -20.27 6.03 10.17
C GLY A 44 -20.31 4.88 9.18
N THR A 45 -20.76 5.11 7.95
CA THR A 45 -20.86 4.08 6.90
C THR A 45 -19.89 4.37 5.76
N GLY A 46 -19.32 3.32 5.19
CA GLY A 46 -18.35 3.48 4.12
C GLY A 46 -17.95 2.18 3.45
N ILE A 47 -16.92 2.30 2.64
CA ILE A 47 -16.28 1.21 1.90
C ILE A 47 -14.79 1.21 2.19
N SER A 48 -14.22 0.04 2.46
CA SER A 48 -12.78 -0.20 2.45
C SER A 48 -12.47 -1.19 1.34
N ASN A 49 -11.57 -0.83 0.44
CA ASN A 49 -11.08 -1.68 -0.64
C ASN A 49 -9.57 -1.81 -0.51
N GLY A 50 -9.08 -3.04 -0.41
CA GLY A 50 -7.65 -3.29 -0.29
C GLY A 50 -7.34 -4.71 0.17
N THR A 51 -6.08 -4.92 0.50
CA THR A 51 -5.52 -6.24 0.74
C THR A 51 -5.87 -6.78 2.13
N VAL A 52 -6.31 -8.04 2.20
CA VAL A 52 -6.55 -8.74 3.47
C VAL A 52 -5.23 -9.13 4.11
N THR A 53 -4.96 -8.67 5.32
CA THR A 53 -3.69 -8.93 6.01
C THR A 53 -3.78 -10.00 7.11
N ALA A 54 -4.97 -10.26 7.66
CA ALA A 54 -5.21 -11.27 8.70
C ALA A 54 -6.69 -11.67 8.86
N PHE A 55 -6.95 -12.79 9.57
CA PHE A 55 -8.29 -13.33 9.93
C PHE A 55 -8.50 -13.53 11.44
N GLY A 56 -9.75 -13.84 11.85
CA GLY A 56 -10.24 -13.86 13.24
C GLY A 56 -11.18 -12.68 13.53
N SER A 57 -10.90 -11.58 12.85
CA SER A 57 -11.76 -10.57 12.22
C SER A 57 -11.07 -10.29 10.87
N ILE A 58 -11.72 -9.65 9.89
CA ILE A 58 -11.00 -9.35 8.63
C ILE A 58 -10.25 -8.03 8.77
N PHE A 59 -8.96 -8.04 8.48
CA PHE A 59 -8.11 -6.84 8.50
C PHE A 59 -7.85 -6.37 7.07
N VAL A 60 -8.25 -5.14 6.76
CA VAL A 60 -8.08 -4.50 5.44
C VAL A 60 -7.65 -3.04 5.68
N ASN A 61 -6.59 -2.57 5.01
CA ASN A 61 -6.04 -1.21 5.15
C ASN A 61 -5.75 -0.80 6.63
N GLY A 62 -5.32 -1.79 7.43
CA GLY A 62 -5.06 -1.60 8.86
C GLY A 62 -6.31 -1.36 9.73
N ILE A 63 -7.50 -1.68 9.21
CA ILE A 63 -8.79 -1.62 9.92
C ILE A 63 -9.28 -3.04 10.23
N GLU A 64 -9.60 -3.30 11.51
CA GLU A 64 -10.19 -4.56 11.95
C GLU A 64 -11.72 -4.54 11.82
N PHE A 65 -12.30 -5.37 10.96
CA PHE A 65 -13.75 -5.47 10.81
C PHE A 65 -14.31 -6.73 11.46
N ASP A 66 -15.28 -6.56 12.37
CA ASP A 66 -16.11 -7.67 12.87
C ASP A 66 -16.96 -8.23 11.73
N THR A 67 -16.72 -9.49 11.38
CA THR A 67 -17.39 -10.23 10.28
C THR A 67 -18.54 -11.12 10.75
N SER A 68 -18.86 -11.14 12.05
CA SER A 68 -19.76 -12.14 12.64
C SER A 68 -21.17 -12.17 12.04
N GLN A 69 -21.62 -11.06 11.42
CA GLN A 69 -22.91 -10.94 10.73
C GLN A 69 -22.77 -10.52 9.26
N ALA A 70 -21.55 -10.51 8.72
CA ALA A 70 -21.29 -10.07 7.36
C ALA A 70 -21.78 -11.10 6.33
N GLN A 71 -22.23 -10.61 5.18
CA GLN A 71 -22.45 -11.44 3.99
C GLN A 71 -21.16 -11.53 3.19
N PHE A 72 -20.78 -12.73 2.79
CA PHE A 72 -19.58 -12.96 1.99
C PHE A 72 -19.97 -13.32 0.56
N THR A 73 -19.27 -12.73 -0.41
CA THR A 73 -19.42 -13.07 -1.83
C THR A 73 -18.08 -13.21 -2.52
N ARG A 74 -17.92 -14.24 -3.35
CA ARG A 74 -16.74 -14.47 -4.21
C ARG A 74 -17.23 -14.65 -5.65
N GLY A 75 -16.76 -13.85 -6.59
CA GLY A 75 -17.22 -13.92 -7.98
C GLY A 75 -18.74 -13.70 -8.10
N GLY A 76 -19.27 -12.76 -7.30
CA GLY A 76 -20.72 -12.54 -7.15
C GLY A 76 -21.54 -13.70 -6.54
N GLN A 77 -20.93 -14.83 -6.16
CA GLN A 77 -21.63 -15.96 -5.54
C GLN A 77 -21.56 -15.93 -4.00
N PRO A 78 -22.60 -16.40 -3.28
CA PRO A 78 -22.55 -16.52 -1.83
C PRO A 78 -21.37 -17.39 -1.38
N ALA A 79 -20.58 -16.86 -0.45
CA ALA A 79 -19.40 -17.50 0.12
C ALA A 79 -19.45 -17.45 1.65
N THR A 80 -18.40 -17.94 2.28
CA THR A 80 -18.14 -17.85 3.71
C THR A 80 -16.76 -17.27 3.94
N GLU A 81 -16.49 -16.79 5.16
CA GLU A 81 -15.17 -16.25 5.49
C GLU A 81 -14.06 -17.25 5.14
N SER A 82 -14.26 -18.55 5.41
CA SER A 82 -13.25 -19.59 5.14
C SER A 82 -12.87 -19.79 3.67
N ASP A 83 -13.64 -19.23 2.73
CA ASP A 83 -13.29 -19.28 1.32
C ASP A 83 -12.24 -18.23 0.96
N PHE A 84 -12.01 -17.22 1.81
CA PHE A 84 -11.09 -16.11 1.57
C PHE A 84 -9.70 -16.39 2.14
N ASN A 85 -8.70 -15.76 1.54
CA ASN A 85 -7.30 -15.93 1.88
C ASN A 85 -6.62 -14.59 2.13
N VAL A 86 -5.52 -14.65 2.88
CA VAL A 86 -4.66 -13.49 3.11
C VAL A 86 -4.01 -13.10 1.78
N GLY A 87 -3.82 -11.80 1.56
CA GLY A 87 -3.34 -11.24 0.30
C GLY A 87 -4.43 -11.04 -0.76
N GLU A 88 -5.67 -11.50 -0.56
CA GLU A 88 -6.78 -11.17 -1.46
C GLU A 88 -7.17 -9.69 -1.32
N VAL A 89 -7.46 -9.00 -2.43
CA VAL A 89 -7.98 -7.63 -2.46
C VAL A 89 -9.50 -7.73 -2.38
N VAL A 90 -10.07 -7.23 -1.27
CA VAL A 90 -11.50 -7.34 -1.00
C VAL A 90 -12.13 -5.97 -0.89
N THR A 91 -13.43 -5.92 -1.13
CA THR A 91 -14.26 -4.76 -0.81
C THR A 91 -15.10 -5.08 0.43
N VAL A 92 -14.88 -4.34 1.50
CA VAL A 92 -15.67 -4.39 2.73
C VAL A 92 -16.60 -3.20 2.77
N THR A 93 -17.90 -3.45 2.81
CA THR A 93 -18.90 -2.40 3.11
C THR A 93 -19.38 -2.57 4.53
N GLY A 94 -19.54 -1.46 5.25
CA GLY A 94 -19.88 -1.57 6.66
C GLY A 94 -19.90 -0.25 7.39
N THR A 95 -19.68 -0.34 8.69
CA THR A 95 -19.49 0.84 9.53
C THR A 95 -18.08 0.93 10.07
N PHE A 96 -17.60 2.14 10.23
CA PHE A 96 -16.27 2.47 10.74
C PHE A 96 -16.41 3.17 12.09
N ASP A 97 -15.48 2.93 13.00
CA ASP A 97 -15.38 3.69 14.24
C ASP A 97 -14.79 5.08 13.98
N GLU A 98 -15.01 6.01 14.93
CA GLU A 98 -14.56 7.41 14.77
C GLU A 98 -13.05 7.55 14.57
N ASN A 99 -12.23 6.54 14.92
CA ASN A 99 -10.78 6.58 14.77
C ASN A 99 -10.27 5.76 13.56
N GLY A 100 -11.15 5.14 12.78
CA GLY A 100 -10.80 4.33 11.60
C GLY A 100 -9.83 3.18 11.91
N ARG A 101 -9.99 2.53 13.06
CA ARG A 101 -9.21 1.36 13.47
C ARG A 101 -10.03 0.09 13.50
N THR A 102 -11.33 0.23 13.76
CA THR A 102 -12.23 -0.91 13.86
C THR A 102 -13.53 -0.62 13.13
N GLY A 103 -14.20 -1.66 12.67
CA GLY A 103 -15.48 -1.55 11.99
C GLY A 103 -16.35 -2.78 12.20
N VAL A 104 -17.56 -2.71 11.66
CA VAL A 104 -18.47 -3.86 11.55
C VAL A 104 -18.77 -4.05 10.08
N ALA A 105 -18.36 -5.18 9.53
CA ALA A 105 -18.61 -5.53 8.14
C ALA A 105 -20.09 -5.94 7.97
N GLN A 106 -20.73 -5.37 6.95
CA GLN A 106 -22.04 -5.80 6.47
C GLN A 106 -21.89 -6.74 5.27
N GLN A 107 -20.93 -6.46 4.40
CA GLN A 107 -20.57 -7.32 3.28
C GLN A 107 -19.06 -7.33 3.08
N VAL A 108 -18.53 -8.50 2.72
CA VAL A 108 -17.15 -8.69 2.24
C VAL A 108 -17.23 -9.35 0.87
N MET A 109 -16.68 -8.69 -0.13
CA MET A 109 -16.73 -9.13 -1.52
C MET A 109 -15.33 -9.30 -2.08
N TYR A 110 -15.06 -10.44 -2.70
CA TYR A 110 -13.84 -10.72 -3.43
C TYR A 110 -14.15 -10.98 -4.89
N GLU A 111 -13.40 -10.33 -5.76
CA GLU A 111 -13.45 -10.51 -7.21
C GLU A 111 -12.00 -10.70 -7.67
N SER A 112 -11.69 -11.84 -8.27
CA SER A 112 -10.35 -12.07 -8.82
C SER A 112 -10.12 -11.17 -10.04
N VAL A 113 -8.91 -10.66 -10.20
CA VAL A 113 -8.55 -9.92 -11.42
C VAL A 113 -8.46 -10.87 -12.61
N VAL A 114 -7.83 -12.04 -12.38
CA VAL A 114 -7.78 -13.11 -13.35
C VAL A 114 -7.83 -14.48 -12.68
N ASN A 115 -8.69 -15.35 -13.20
CA ASN A 115 -8.73 -16.77 -12.92
C ASN A 115 -8.50 -17.51 -14.24
N GLY A 116 -7.41 -18.26 -14.37
CA GLY A 116 -7.15 -18.96 -15.63
C GLY A 116 -5.78 -19.59 -15.75
N VAL A 117 -5.50 -20.07 -16.97
CA VAL A 117 -4.26 -20.79 -17.26
C VAL A 117 -3.07 -19.86 -17.37
N VAL A 118 -1.94 -20.28 -16.78
CA VAL A 118 -0.63 -19.69 -17.06
C VAL A 118 -0.29 -19.97 -18.52
N THR A 119 -0.19 -18.93 -19.33
CA THR A 119 0.15 -19.02 -20.75
C THR A 119 1.66 -19.04 -20.96
N ASN A 120 2.39 -18.27 -20.14
CA ASN A 120 3.82 -18.10 -20.26
C ASN A 120 4.46 -17.78 -18.90
N VAL A 121 5.76 -18.03 -18.80
CA VAL A 121 6.59 -17.69 -17.64
C VAL A 121 7.88 -17.09 -18.19
N PRO A 122 7.84 -15.81 -18.63
CA PRO A 122 8.96 -15.20 -19.36
C PRO A 122 10.20 -15.02 -18.47
N ALA A 123 10.01 -14.67 -17.20
CA ALA A 123 11.09 -14.38 -16.27
C ALA A 123 10.64 -14.61 -14.82
N ILE A 124 10.50 -15.88 -14.40
CA ILE A 124 10.04 -16.20 -13.04
C ILE A 124 10.97 -15.66 -11.95
N ASP A 125 12.27 -15.64 -12.21
CA ASP A 125 13.27 -15.11 -11.27
C ASP A 125 13.16 -13.58 -11.13
N ASP A 126 12.59 -12.90 -12.13
CA ASP A 126 12.28 -11.46 -12.08
C ASP A 126 10.82 -11.21 -11.60
N GLY A 127 10.10 -12.28 -11.21
CA GLY A 127 8.73 -12.21 -10.74
C GLY A 127 7.68 -12.04 -11.83
N GLU A 128 7.97 -12.35 -13.10
CA GLU A 128 7.00 -12.12 -14.20
C GLU A 128 6.44 -13.43 -14.77
N ILE A 129 5.10 -13.55 -14.74
CA ILE A 129 4.33 -14.61 -15.41
C ILE A 129 3.24 -14.02 -16.31
N GLU A 130 2.65 -14.84 -17.18
CA GLU A 130 1.45 -14.46 -17.92
C GLU A 130 0.31 -15.43 -17.63
N VAL A 131 -0.86 -14.89 -17.28
CA VAL A 131 -2.09 -15.66 -17.06
C VAL A 131 -3.13 -15.19 -18.07
N LEU A 132 -3.61 -16.10 -18.93
CA LEU A 132 -4.47 -15.77 -20.07
C LEU A 132 -3.90 -14.63 -20.95
N GLY A 133 -2.58 -14.54 -21.09
CA GLY A 133 -1.91 -13.47 -21.83
C GLY A 133 -1.86 -12.11 -21.11
N GLN A 134 -2.33 -12.00 -19.86
CA GLN A 134 -2.12 -10.81 -19.04
C GLN A 134 -0.79 -10.91 -18.29
N PRO A 135 0.05 -9.86 -18.31
CA PRO A 135 1.29 -9.85 -17.54
C PRO A 135 0.97 -9.70 -16.05
N VAL A 136 1.51 -10.61 -15.24
CA VAL A 136 1.37 -10.63 -13.78
C VAL A 136 2.74 -10.48 -13.15
N ILE A 137 2.89 -9.45 -12.33
CA ILE A 137 4.08 -9.09 -11.57
C ILE A 137 3.92 -9.66 -10.15
N ILE A 138 4.85 -10.52 -9.78
CA ILE A 138 5.02 -11.14 -8.47
C ILE A 138 6.08 -10.33 -7.72
N THR A 139 5.73 -9.90 -6.53
CA THR A 139 6.65 -9.18 -5.64
C THR A 139 6.98 -10.04 -4.43
N PRO A 140 8.01 -9.71 -3.64
CA PRO A 140 8.26 -10.39 -2.37
C PRO A 140 7.09 -10.31 -1.36
N ALA A 141 6.14 -9.39 -1.56
CA ALA A 141 4.94 -9.26 -0.74
C ALA A 141 3.79 -10.17 -1.21
N THR A 142 3.82 -10.66 -2.46
CA THR A 142 2.76 -11.51 -3.03
C THR A 142 2.65 -12.82 -2.25
N VAL A 143 1.44 -13.13 -1.75
CA VAL A 143 1.14 -14.38 -1.05
C VAL A 143 0.92 -15.50 -2.07
N LEU A 144 1.66 -16.60 -1.94
CA LEU A 144 1.54 -17.75 -2.85
C LEU A 144 0.83 -18.90 -2.15
N GLY A 145 -0.39 -19.22 -2.59
CA GLY A 145 -1.18 -20.30 -2.04
C GLY A 145 -1.07 -21.59 -2.85
N ASN A 146 -0.93 -22.72 -2.16
CA ASN A 146 -0.81 -24.06 -2.75
C ASN A 146 0.42 -24.24 -3.65
N PHE A 147 1.52 -23.57 -3.33
CA PHE A 147 2.84 -23.70 -3.95
C PHE A 147 3.89 -23.92 -2.88
N GLY A 148 4.96 -24.64 -3.19
CA GLY A 148 6.20 -24.62 -2.40
C GLY A 148 7.16 -23.48 -2.78
N GLY A 149 6.69 -22.46 -3.51
CA GLY A 149 7.49 -21.33 -3.99
C GLY A 149 7.27 -20.98 -5.47
N VAL A 150 7.83 -19.85 -5.91
CA VAL A 150 7.66 -19.32 -7.28
C VAL A 150 8.12 -20.27 -8.38
N SER A 151 9.10 -21.13 -8.08
CA SER A 151 9.64 -22.11 -9.06
C SER A 151 8.63 -23.17 -9.51
N GLU A 152 7.53 -23.34 -8.75
CA GLU A 152 6.44 -24.24 -9.11
C GLU A 152 5.42 -23.63 -10.08
N LEU A 153 5.50 -22.33 -10.38
CA LEU A 153 4.66 -21.67 -11.36
C LEU A 153 5.07 -22.09 -12.76
N LEU A 154 4.22 -22.91 -13.41
CA LEU A 154 4.50 -23.48 -14.72
C LEU A 154 3.35 -23.21 -15.70
N PRO A 155 3.65 -23.06 -17.02
CA PRO A 155 2.61 -22.99 -18.03
C PRO A 155 1.61 -24.15 -17.93
N GLY A 156 0.33 -23.82 -18.03
CA GLY A 156 -0.80 -24.75 -17.89
C GLY A 156 -1.36 -24.89 -16.48
N ASN A 157 -0.68 -24.40 -15.43
CA ASN A 157 -1.31 -24.24 -14.12
C ASN A 157 -2.52 -23.31 -14.23
N VAL A 158 -3.58 -23.60 -13.47
CA VAL A 158 -4.73 -22.72 -13.35
C VAL A 158 -4.60 -21.97 -12.03
N LEU A 159 -4.60 -20.65 -12.13
CA LEU A 159 -4.36 -19.73 -11.01
C LEU A 159 -5.59 -18.87 -10.79
N GLU A 160 -5.84 -18.54 -9.52
CA GLU A 160 -6.65 -17.40 -9.13
C GLU A 160 -5.69 -16.30 -8.66
N VAL A 161 -5.72 -15.15 -9.32
CA VAL A 161 -4.82 -14.02 -9.05
C VAL A 161 -5.64 -12.85 -8.52
N SER A 162 -5.23 -12.38 -7.35
CA SER A 162 -5.67 -11.13 -6.76
C SER A 162 -4.56 -10.09 -6.89
N GLY A 163 -4.94 -8.82 -7.04
CA GLY A 163 -3.99 -7.73 -7.05
C GLY A 163 -4.57 -6.48 -7.67
N PHE A 164 -3.67 -5.59 -8.10
CA PHE A 164 -4.02 -4.32 -8.70
C PHE A 164 -3.66 -4.29 -10.18
N VAL A 165 -4.58 -3.77 -10.99
CA VAL A 165 -4.34 -3.56 -12.43
C VAL A 165 -3.71 -2.18 -12.63
N ASN A 166 -2.51 -2.16 -13.21
CA ASN A 166 -1.79 -0.94 -13.57
C ASN A 166 -2.37 -0.34 -14.86
N ALA A 167 -2.03 0.91 -15.16
CA ALA A 167 -2.51 1.63 -16.33
C ALA A 167 -2.08 1.01 -17.67
N ASP A 168 -1.03 0.18 -17.67
CA ASP A 168 -0.59 -0.61 -18.83
C ASP A 168 -1.25 -2.00 -18.94
N ASN A 169 -2.22 -2.30 -18.06
CA ASN A 169 -2.90 -3.58 -17.87
C ASN A 169 -2.03 -4.71 -17.29
N SER A 170 -0.80 -4.43 -16.82
CA SER A 170 -0.09 -5.39 -15.97
C SER A 170 -0.75 -5.49 -14.60
N ILE A 171 -0.66 -6.67 -13.99
CA ILE A 171 -1.28 -6.97 -12.70
C ILE A 171 -0.18 -7.10 -11.66
N THR A 172 -0.10 -6.17 -10.71
CA THR A 172 0.73 -6.34 -9.52
C THR A 172 -0.01 -7.24 -8.54
N ALA A 173 0.41 -8.50 -8.42
CA ALA A 173 -0.28 -9.50 -7.63
C ALA A 173 -0.06 -9.30 -6.12
N THR A 174 -1.14 -9.32 -5.37
CA THR A 174 -1.13 -9.36 -3.89
C THR A 174 -1.25 -10.81 -3.40
N SER A 175 -1.95 -11.66 -4.15
CA SER A 175 -1.96 -13.11 -3.94
C SER A 175 -2.14 -13.91 -5.24
N ILE A 176 -1.57 -15.11 -5.26
CA ILE A 176 -1.69 -16.07 -6.35
C ILE A 176 -1.93 -17.44 -5.75
N PHE A 177 -3.08 -18.05 -6.04
CA PHE A 177 -3.44 -19.38 -5.57
C PHE A 177 -3.51 -20.37 -6.73
N ARG A 178 -2.82 -21.52 -6.61
CA ARG A 178 -2.99 -22.64 -7.55
C ARG A 178 -4.32 -23.33 -7.29
N THR A 179 -5.27 -23.19 -8.20
CA THR A 179 -6.56 -23.87 -8.13
C THR A 179 -6.49 -25.26 -8.77
N GLN A 180 -5.73 -25.42 -9.85
CA GLN A 180 -5.46 -26.70 -10.48
C GLN A 180 -4.06 -26.74 -11.12
N THR A 181 -3.43 -27.92 -11.16
CA THR A 181 -2.15 -28.10 -11.87
C THR A 181 -2.31 -28.01 -13.39
N LEU A 182 -3.47 -28.39 -13.91
CA LEU A 182 -3.82 -28.36 -15.33
C LEU A 182 -5.28 -27.99 -15.51
N PHE A 183 -5.60 -27.29 -16.60
CA PHE A 183 -6.97 -27.00 -16.97
C PHE A 183 -7.75 -28.28 -17.30
N ILE A 184 -8.94 -28.41 -16.72
CA ILE A 184 -9.85 -29.53 -16.96
C ILE A 184 -11.17 -28.98 -17.52
N PRO A 185 -11.49 -29.20 -18.80
CA PRO A 185 -12.72 -28.69 -19.40
C PRO A 185 -13.99 -29.11 -18.64
N GLY A 186 -14.87 -28.15 -18.37
CA GLY A 186 -16.11 -28.35 -17.60
C GLY A 186 -15.92 -28.56 -16.09
N VAL A 187 -14.69 -28.40 -15.57
CA VAL A 187 -14.37 -28.41 -14.14
C VAL A 187 -13.63 -27.13 -13.76
N SER A 188 -12.61 -26.77 -14.51
CA SER A 188 -11.95 -25.47 -14.43
C SER A 188 -12.86 -24.41 -15.04
N SER A 189 -12.84 -23.23 -14.44
CA SER A 189 -13.38 -22.00 -15.00
C SER A 189 -12.24 -21.06 -15.36
N THR A 190 -12.53 -20.16 -16.27
CA THR A 190 -11.70 -19.02 -16.62
C THR A 190 -12.53 -17.78 -16.42
N GLU A 191 -11.97 -16.78 -15.74
CA GLU A 191 -12.56 -15.46 -15.54
C GLU A 191 -11.48 -14.41 -15.73
N ILE A 192 -11.78 -13.36 -16.49
CA ILE A 192 -10.86 -12.25 -16.69
C ILE A 192 -11.65 -10.94 -16.72
N ARG A 193 -11.18 -9.98 -15.93
CA ARG A 193 -11.65 -8.61 -15.93
C ARG A 193 -10.70 -7.74 -16.75
N GLY A 194 -11.22 -6.87 -17.60
CA GLY A 194 -10.38 -5.90 -18.30
C GLY A 194 -11.12 -5.04 -19.32
N PHE A 195 -10.44 -3.99 -19.80
CA PHE A 195 -11.03 -3.05 -20.74
C PHE A 195 -11.06 -3.61 -22.15
N VAL A 196 -12.20 -3.42 -22.82
CA VAL A 196 -12.39 -3.83 -24.21
C VAL A 196 -11.56 -2.94 -25.15
N SER A 197 -10.77 -3.56 -26.01
CA SER A 197 -10.17 -2.94 -27.19
C SER A 197 -10.50 -3.73 -28.46
N GLY A 198 -10.27 -3.15 -29.63
CA GLY A 198 -10.35 -3.89 -30.90
C GLY A 198 -11.71 -4.54 -31.21
N LEU A 199 -12.83 -4.04 -30.66
CA LEU A 199 -14.15 -4.64 -30.88
C LEU A 199 -14.51 -4.73 -32.38
N ASP A 200 -14.66 -5.97 -32.87
CA ASP A 200 -15.13 -6.32 -34.21
C ASP A 200 -16.47 -7.05 -34.10
N GLU A 201 -17.55 -6.33 -34.38
CA GLU A 201 -18.92 -6.87 -34.36
C GLU A 201 -19.22 -7.82 -35.53
N THR A 202 -18.38 -7.83 -36.57
CA THR A 202 -18.55 -8.71 -37.73
C THR A 202 -17.94 -10.08 -37.46
N ASP A 203 -16.71 -10.09 -36.94
CA ASP A 203 -15.98 -11.31 -36.61
C ASP A 203 -16.32 -11.82 -35.18
N LEU A 204 -17.07 -11.01 -34.42
CA LEU A 204 -17.51 -11.26 -33.04
C LEU A 204 -16.33 -11.48 -32.10
N THR A 205 -15.40 -10.52 -32.14
CA THR A 205 -14.17 -10.54 -31.35
C THR A 205 -13.92 -9.20 -30.68
N PHE A 206 -13.20 -9.21 -29.58
CA PHE A 206 -12.53 -8.03 -29.01
C PHE A 206 -11.25 -8.47 -28.30
N GLU A 207 -10.49 -7.52 -27.77
CA GLU A 207 -9.24 -7.75 -27.07
C GLU A 207 -9.35 -7.26 -25.61
N ILE A 208 -8.70 -7.98 -24.70
CA ILE A 208 -8.36 -7.51 -23.35
C ILE A 208 -6.83 -7.64 -23.23
N GLY A 209 -6.13 -6.51 -23.22
CA GLY A 209 -4.67 -6.52 -23.42
C GLY A 209 -4.33 -7.24 -24.74
N ASP A 210 -3.50 -8.29 -24.67
CA ASP A 210 -3.13 -9.10 -25.83
C ASP A 210 -4.06 -10.31 -26.09
N LEU A 211 -5.04 -10.56 -25.20
CA LEU A 211 -5.94 -11.71 -25.31
C LEU A 211 -7.09 -11.39 -26.28
N THR A 212 -7.16 -12.13 -27.39
CA THR A 212 -8.35 -12.12 -28.25
C THR A 212 -9.48 -12.93 -27.61
N VAL A 213 -10.59 -12.25 -27.32
CA VAL A 213 -11.84 -12.84 -26.84
C VAL A 213 -12.81 -12.97 -27.99
N ARG A 214 -13.31 -14.18 -28.22
CA ARG A 214 -14.37 -14.47 -29.17
C ARG A 214 -15.68 -14.70 -28.46
N PHE A 215 -16.73 -14.12 -29.00
CA PHE A 215 -18.05 -14.15 -28.40
C PHE A 215 -19.11 -14.54 -29.42
N SER A 216 -20.33 -14.86 -28.97
CA SER A 216 -21.45 -15.15 -29.87
C SER A 216 -22.68 -14.34 -29.47
N ALA A 217 -23.27 -13.61 -30.42
CA ALA A 217 -24.48 -12.81 -30.16
C ALA A 217 -25.70 -13.74 -30.14
N PRO A 218 -26.28 -14.08 -28.96
CA PRO A 218 -27.36 -13.27 -28.37
C PRO A 218 -27.50 -13.34 -26.81
N GLN A 219 -26.41 -13.39 -26.04
CA GLN A 219 -26.46 -13.30 -24.55
C GLN A 219 -25.49 -12.27 -23.94
N LEU A 220 -24.80 -11.48 -24.79
CA LEU A 220 -23.56 -10.77 -24.46
C LEU A 220 -23.60 -9.27 -24.77
N LEU A 221 -24.79 -8.73 -25.05
CA LEU A 221 -24.99 -7.30 -25.20
C LEU A 221 -25.82 -6.84 -24.03
N ASP A 222 -25.15 -6.39 -22.98
CA ASP A 222 -25.55 -5.06 -22.56
C ASP A 222 -25.34 -4.17 -23.81
N ASP A 223 -26.31 -3.32 -24.17
CA ASP A 223 -26.27 -2.52 -25.40
C ASP A 223 -25.07 -1.52 -25.42
N ASP A 224 -24.24 -1.55 -24.38
CA ASP A 224 -23.13 -0.68 -24.07
C ASP A 224 -21.73 -1.32 -24.28
N LEU A 225 -21.63 -2.57 -24.80
CA LEU A 225 -20.32 -3.15 -25.13
C LEU A 225 -19.62 -2.31 -26.20
N ALA A 226 -18.53 -1.64 -25.81
CA ALA A 226 -17.76 -0.75 -26.66
C ALA A 226 -16.30 -0.74 -26.24
N ASN A 227 -15.42 -0.26 -27.12
CA ASN A 227 -14.03 -0.03 -26.74
C ASN A 227 -13.94 0.95 -25.56
N GLY A 228 -13.08 0.64 -24.58
CA GLY A 228 -12.87 1.40 -23.36
C GLY A 228 -13.84 1.07 -22.22
N VAL A 229 -14.77 0.13 -22.42
CA VAL A 229 -15.65 -0.35 -21.35
C VAL A 229 -15.00 -1.52 -20.61
N LEU A 230 -15.10 -1.52 -19.28
CA LEU A 230 -14.65 -2.63 -18.43
C LEU A 230 -15.63 -3.80 -18.53
N VAL A 231 -15.12 -5.01 -18.75
CA VAL A 231 -15.93 -6.23 -18.81
C VAL A 231 -15.36 -7.34 -17.94
N ASP A 232 -16.26 -8.19 -17.45
CA ASP A 232 -15.94 -9.52 -16.91
C ASP A 232 -16.28 -10.57 -17.96
N VAL A 233 -15.30 -11.41 -18.29
CA VAL A 233 -15.43 -12.47 -19.28
C VAL A 233 -15.23 -13.81 -18.62
N ALA A 234 -16.22 -14.70 -18.73
CA ALA A 234 -16.15 -16.05 -18.19
C ALA A 234 -16.22 -17.13 -19.28
N SER A 235 -15.47 -18.22 -19.07
CA SER A 235 -15.42 -19.40 -19.94
C SER A 235 -15.24 -20.68 -19.12
N ASP A 236 -15.82 -21.79 -19.58
CA ASP A 236 -15.60 -23.15 -19.07
C ASP A 236 -14.71 -24.02 -19.99
N VAL A 237 -14.15 -23.39 -21.03
CA VAL A 237 -13.20 -23.97 -21.98
C VAL A 237 -11.87 -23.25 -21.95
N ASP A 238 -10.80 -24.01 -22.22
CA ASP A 238 -9.44 -23.51 -22.37
C ASP A 238 -9.30 -22.67 -23.66
N LEU A 239 -8.18 -21.97 -23.81
CA LEU A 239 -7.84 -21.20 -25.00
C LEU A 239 -7.83 -22.10 -26.25
N LEU A 240 -8.59 -21.71 -27.27
CA LEU A 240 -8.59 -22.37 -28.57
C LEU A 240 -7.71 -21.57 -29.54
N SER A 241 -6.56 -22.13 -29.91
CA SER A 241 -5.60 -21.47 -30.81
C SER A 241 -5.16 -20.08 -30.31
N GLY A 242 -5.11 -19.89 -28.99
CA GLY A 242 -4.73 -18.62 -28.35
C GLY A 242 -5.90 -17.66 -28.09
N GLU A 243 -7.12 -18.02 -28.50
CA GLU A 243 -8.31 -17.20 -28.30
C GLU A 243 -9.16 -17.74 -27.14
N LEU A 244 -9.72 -16.85 -26.33
CA LEU A 244 -10.72 -17.21 -25.32
C LEU A 244 -12.10 -17.26 -25.95
N ILE A 245 -12.82 -18.38 -25.82
CA ILE A 245 -14.21 -18.49 -26.28
C ILE A 245 -15.14 -18.15 -25.11
N ALA A 246 -15.64 -16.92 -25.07
CA ALA A 246 -16.48 -16.44 -23.98
C ALA A 246 -17.84 -17.15 -23.95
N ASN A 247 -18.23 -17.65 -22.77
CA ASN A 247 -19.60 -18.05 -22.49
C ASN A 247 -20.43 -16.84 -22.02
N VAL A 248 -19.82 -15.97 -21.22
CA VAL A 248 -20.42 -14.77 -20.65
C VAL A 248 -19.44 -13.60 -20.82
N VAL A 249 -20.00 -12.44 -21.15
CA VAL A 249 -19.34 -11.14 -21.25
C VAL A 249 -20.32 -10.19 -20.58
N GLN A 250 -19.91 -9.62 -19.46
CA GLN A 250 -20.72 -8.71 -18.66
C GLN A 250 -20.02 -7.38 -18.62
N VAL A 251 -20.72 -6.31 -18.98
CA VAL A 251 -20.24 -4.94 -18.74
C VAL A 251 -20.35 -4.64 -17.25
N VAL A 252 -19.27 -4.13 -16.66
CA VAL A 252 -19.19 -3.80 -15.24
C VAL A 252 -18.74 -2.36 -15.04
N ASP A 253 -19.14 -1.79 -13.90
CA ASP A 253 -18.68 -0.48 -13.44
C ASP A 253 -17.37 -0.68 -12.66
N ASP A 254 -16.38 0.17 -12.91
CA ASP A 254 -15.08 0.11 -12.24
C ASP A 254 -15.06 0.90 -10.91
N SER A 255 -16.10 1.67 -10.63
CA SER A 255 -16.24 2.40 -9.38
C SER A 255 -16.62 1.50 -8.20
N LEU A 256 -16.25 1.92 -7.00
CA LEU A 256 -16.56 1.22 -5.74
C LEU A 256 -18.07 1.12 -5.44
N GLY A 257 -18.93 1.80 -6.20
CA GLY A 257 -20.37 1.90 -5.93
C GLY A 257 -20.71 2.74 -4.69
N ALA A 258 -19.73 3.46 -4.12
CA ALA A 258 -19.91 4.35 -2.99
C ALA A 258 -20.81 5.54 -3.36
N VAL A 259 -21.65 5.97 -2.41
CA VAL A 259 -22.57 7.10 -2.64
C VAL A 259 -22.15 8.35 -1.87
N ALA A 260 -22.67 9.50 -2.32
CA ALA A 260 -22.34 10.80 -1.73
C ALA A 260 -22.49 10.82 -0.19
N GLY A 261 -21.40 11.18 0.48
CA GLY A 261 -21.30 11.27 1.93
C GLY A 261 -20.78 10.02 2.64
N GLU A 262 -20.57 8.91 1.94
CA GLU A 262 -19.89 7.73 2.48
C GLU A 262 -18.38 7.95 2.58
N ASP A 263 -17.79 7.40 3.63
CA ASP A 263 -16.34 7.34 3.79
C ASP A 263 -15.77 6.23 2.89
N VAL A 264 -14.61 6.47 2.30
CA VAL A 264 -13.91 5.51 1.45
C VAL A 264 -12.47 5.43 1.89
N ASP A 265 -11.99 4.20 2.01
CA ASP A 265 -10.59 3.83 2.18
C ASP A 265 -10.23 2.92 1.00
N LEU A 266 -9.41 3.41 0.07
CA LEU A 266 -9.15 2.77 -1.21
C LEU A 266 -7.66 2.56 -1.42
N GLU A 267 -7.25 1.30 -1.52
CA GLU A 267 -5.91 0.89 -1.94
C GLU A 267 -5.93 0.58 -3.45
N SER A 268 -5.18 1.33 -4.26
CA SER A 268 -5.01 1.06 -5.70
C SER A 268 -3.94 1.94 -6.35
N PRO A 269 -3.41 1.56 -7.53
CA PRO A 269 -2.57 2.42 -8.33
C PRO A 269 -3.36 3.56 -8.97
N ILE A 270 -2.67 4.66 -9.28
CA ILE A 270 -3.21 5.70 -10.15
C ILE A 270 -3.34 5.15 -11.58
N THR A 271 -4.58 4.93 -12.03
CA THR A 271 -4.89 4.37 -13.35
C THR A 271 -5.02 5.44 -14.45
N ASP A 272 -5.37 6.67 -14.09
CA ASP A 272 -5.32 7.84 -14.98
C ASP A 272 -4.84 9.07 -14.20
N PHE A 273 -3.89 9.82 -14.74
CA PHE A 273 -3.32 10.99 -14.08
C PHE A 273 -3.39 12.23 -14.97
N THR A 274 -4.35 13.11 -14.68
CA THR A 274 -4.46 14.41 -15.34
C THR A 274 -3.73 15.51 -14.54
N SER A 275 -3.89 15.54 -13.22
CA SER A 275 -3.22 16.48 -12.31
C SER A 275 -3.31 16.02 -10.84
N PRO A 276 -2.54 16.61 -9.90
CA PRO A 276 -2.68 16.30 -8.48
C PRO A 276 -4.07 16.55 -7.86
N THR A 277 -4.98 17.22 -8.58
CA THR A 277 -6.36 17.49 -8.15
C THR A 277 -7.41 16.79 -9.04
N ASP A 278 -6.99 15.99 -10.02
CA ASP A 278 -7.85 15.28 -10.97
C ASP A 278 -7.09 14.04 -11.48
N PHE A 279 -7.34 12.90 -10.85
CA PHE A 279 -6.76 11.60 -11.19
C PHE A 279 -7.74 10.49 -10.81
N GLU A 280 -7.52 9.29 -11.34
CA GLU A 280 -8.31 8.09 -11.05
C GLU A 280 -7.43 7.06 -10.35
N VAL A 281 -7.96 6.46 -9.28
CA VAL A 281 -7.33 5.39 -8.51
C VAL A 281 -8.25 4.19 -8.58
N GLY A 282 -7.82 3.10 -9.23
CA GLY A 282 -8.65 1.92 -9.41
C GLY A 282 -10.05 2.21 -9.98
N GLY A 283 -10.16 3.12 -10.96
CA GLY A 283 -11.42 3.56 -11.56
C GLY A 283 -12.19 4.65 -10.80
N GLN A 284 -11.88 4.86 -9.51
CA GLN A 284 -12.50 5.93 -8.73
C GLN A 284 -11.82 7.27 -9.00
N ARG A 285 -12.59 8.27 -9.45
CA ARG A 285 -12.11 9.66 -9.54
C ARG A 285 -11.78 10.22 -8.17
N VAL A 286 -10.60 10.82 -8.04
CA VAL A 286 -10.08 11.40 -6.80
C VAL A 286 -9.73 12.87 -7.03
N THR A 287 -10.00 13.70 -6.02
CA THR A 287 -9.54 15.09 -5.95
C THR A 287 -8.91 15.39 -4.60
N THR A 288 -7.82 16.17 -4.61
CA THR A 288 -7.16 16.65 -3.40
C THR A 288 -7.54 18.10 -3.09
N THR A 289 -7.38 18.48 -1.83
CA THR A 289 -7.59 19.85 -1.36
C THR A 289 -6.36 20.35 -0.61
N PRO A 290 -6.26 21.65 -0.28
CA PRO A 290 -5.20 22.14 0.59
C PRO A 290 -5.19 21.55 2.02
N ALA A 291 -6.24 20.80 2.38
CA ALA A 291 -6.36 20.11 3.66
C ALA A 291 -5.99 18.61 3.58
N THR A 292 -5.75 18.07 2.38
CA THR A 292 -5.32 16.68 2.21
C THR A 292 -3.97 16.47 2.88
N GLU A 293 -3.91 15.49 3.77
CA GLU A 293 -2.69 15.05 4.44
C GLU A 293 -1.99 13.98 3.57
N TYR A 294 -0.66 13.94 3.58
CA TYR A 294 0.12 12.98 2.80
C TYR A 294 1.02 12.20 3.76
N GLU A 295 0.99 10.87 3.68
CA GLU A 295 1.84 9.97 4.46
C GLU A 295 2.84 9.25 3.56
N ASP A 296 4.09 9.15 4.01
CA ASP A 296 5.18 8.47 3.31
C ASP A 296 5.47 8.95 1.86
N GLY A 297 4.98 10.15 1.51
CA GLY A 297 5.28 10.82 0.25
C GLY A 297 4.74 12.24 0.21
N THR A 298 4.69 12.82 -0.98
CA THR A 298 4.24 14.19 -1.20
C THR A 298 3.40 14.29 -2.47
N VAL A 299 2.69 15.42 -2.64
CA VAL A 299 1.95 15.72 -3.88
C VAL A 299 2.78 15.62 -5.16
N ALA A 300 4.11 15.75 -5.08
CA ALA A 300 5.01 15.63 -6.23
C ALA A 300 5.23 14.18 -6.67
N ASP A 301 4.93 13.23 -5.79
CA ASP A 301 5.09 11.78 -6.00
C ASP A 301 3.82 11.16 -6.60
N LEU A 302 2.73 11.94 -6.75
CA LEU A 302 1.54 11.53 -7.50
C LEU A 302 1.89 11.43 -8.98
N VAL A 303 2.06 10.20 -9.45
CA VAL A 303 2.34 9.85 -10.85
C VAL A 303 1.56 8.58 -11.21
N GLN A 304 1.34 8.36 -12.50
CA GLN A 304 0.69 7.14 -13.00
C GLN A 304 1.36 5.89 -12.42
N ASP A 305 0.56 4.87 -12.11
CA ASP A 305 0.97 3.58 -11.54
C ASP A 305 1.52 3.64 -10.11
N MET A 306 1.49 4.81 -9.45
CA MET A 306 1.79 4.90 -8.03
C MET A 306 0.68 4.24 -7.21
N LEU A 307 1.02 3.21 -6.42
CA LEU A 307 0.11 2.56 -5.48
C LEU A 307 -0.13 3.48 -4.27
N LEU A 308 -1.40 3.78 -4.03
CA LEU A 308 -1.86 4.68 -2.97
C LEU A 308 -2.89 4.00 -2.08
N GLU A 309 -2.88 4.38 -0.81
CA GLU A 309 -4.04 4.27 0.09
C GLU A 309 -4.70 5.65 0.14
N VAL A 310 -5.93 5.78 -0.34
CA VAL A 310 -6.68 7.05 -0.40
C VAL A 310 -7.86 6.98 0.56
N GLU A 311 -7.79 7.76 1.62
CA GLU A 311 -8.89 7.91 2.57
C GLU A 311 -9.63 9.24 2.32
N GLY A 312 -10.95 9.20 2.28
CA GLY A 312 -11.75 10.40 2.03
C GLY A 312 -13.25 10.17 2.05
N VAL A 313 -13.99 11.14 1.49
CA VAL A 313 -15.45 11.08 1.41
C VAL A 313 -15.93 11.35 0.00
N ILE A 314 -16.91 10.57 -0.45
CA ILE A 314 -17.50 10.75 -1.78
C ILE A 314 -18.33 12.05 -1.83
N GLY A 315 -17.98 12.91 -2.77
CA GLY A 315 -18.70 14.13 -3.10
C GLY A 315 -20.06 13.89 -3.74
N ALA A 316 -20.86 14.95 -3.86
CA ALA A 316 -22.18 14.86 -4.51
C ALA A 316 -22.10 14.57 -6.03
N ASP A 317 -20.93 14.75 -6.62
CA ASP A 317 -20.56 14.46 -8.00
C ASP A 317 -19.93 13.06 -8.19
N GLY A 318 -19.81 12.27 -7.12
CA GLY A 318 -19.21 10.93 -7.15
C GLY A 318 -17.68 10.92 -7.08
N VAL A 319 -17.04 12.09 -6.93
CA VAL A 319 -15.58 12.20 -6.80
C VAL A 319 -15.18 11.99 -5.35
N LEU A 320 -14.17 11.15 -5.11
CA LEU A 320 -13.56 10.97 -3.81
C LEU A 320 -12.74 12.21 -3.43
N ILE A 321 -13.19 12.92 -2.41
CA ILE A 321 -12.45 14.05 -1.85
C ILE A 321 -11.47 13.48 -0.82
N ALA A 322 -10.20 13.38 -1.20
CA ALA A 322 -9.15 12.82 -0.38
C ALA A 322 -8.90 13.69 0.86
N GLU A 323 -9.05 13.10 2.04
CA GLU A 323 -8.66 13.68 3.31
C GLU A 323 -7.21 13.29 3.65
N GLU A 324 -6.79 12.09 3.26
CA GLU A 324 -5.44 11.54 3.48
C GLU A 324 -5.01 10.67 2.28
N ILE A 325 -3.73 10.72 1.93
CA ILE A 325 -3.13 9.87 0.89
C ILE A 325 -1.83 9.28 1.44
N GLY A 326 -1.80 7.96 1.60
CA GLY A 326 -0.61 7.17 1.87
C GLY A 326 0.06 6.72 0.57
N PHE A 327 1.39 6.84 0.49
CA PHE A 327 2.16 6.35 -0.65
C PHE A 327 2.83 5.02 -0.31
N GLN A 328 2.59 4.00 -1.12
CA GLN A 328 3.33 2.75 -1.04
C GLN A 328 4.56 2.83 -1.94
N LEU A 329 5.60 3.49 -1.44
CA LEU A 329 6.83 3.72 -2.19
C LEU A 329 7.61 2.40 -2.38
N PRO A 330 8.34 2.26 -3.51
CA PRO A 330 9.24 1.13 -3.71
C PRO A 330 10.40 1.23 -2.72
N GLU A 331 10.29 0.54 -1.60
CA GLU A 331 11.35 0.40 -0.62
C GLU A 331 12.22 -0.81 -0.96
N VAL A 332 13.48 -0.79 -0.52
CA VAL A 332 14.33 -1.99 -0.63
C VAL A 332 13.77 -3.01 0.35
N ILE A 333 13.19 -4.06 -0.21
CA ILE A 333 12.63 -5.19 0.54
C ILE A 333 13.76 -6.17 0.84
N PHE A 334 13.73 -6.73 2.04
CA PHE A 334 14.62 -7.73 2.58
C PHE A 334 13.80 -8.92 3.06
N GLN A 335 14.31 -10.12 2.86
CA GLN A 335 13.81 -11.29 3.57
C GLN A 335 14.72 -11.54 4.78
N VAL A 336 14.12 -11.74 5.94
CA VAL A 336 14.83 -12.03 7.18
C VAL A 336 14.28 -13.32 7.74
N GLY A 337 14.94 -14.42 7.37
CA GLY A 337 14.63 -15.75 7.88
C GLY A 337 15.34 -16.05 9.19
N GLY A 338 14.66 -16.71 10.12
CA GLY A 338 15.31 -17.19 11.34
C GLY A 338 14.38 -17.76 12.40
N THR A 339 15.01 -18.27 13.47
CA THR A 339 14.28 -18.72 14.65
C THR A 339 13.95 -17.53 15.55
N VAL A 340 12.72 -17.47 16.05
CA VAL A 340 12.28 -16.44 17.00
C VAL A 340 13.09 -16.56 18.29
N PHE A 341 13.87 -15.52 18.57
CA PHE A 341 14.60 -15.35 19.82
C PHE A 341 13.72 -14.73 20.90
N GLU A 342 12.99 -13.68 20.54
CA GLU A 342 12.13 -12.91 21.44
C GLU A 342 10.95 -12.33 20.67
N VAL A 343 9.80 -12.22 21.33
CA VAL A 343 8.60 -11.55 20.81
C VAL A 343 8.08 -10.61 21.89
N ASP A 344 7.77 -9.37 21.49
CA ASP A 344 7.09 -8.38 22.32
C ASP A 344 5.83 -7.91 21.60
N PRO A 345 4.67 -8.55 21.88
CA PRO A 345 3.41 -8.15 21.28
C PRO A 345 2.93 -6.75 21.68
N ALA A 346 3.39 -6.23 22.82
CA ALA A 346 3.01 -4.89 23.28
C ALA A 346 3.79 -3.79 22.56
N ALA A 347 5.04 -4.08 22.17
CA ALA A 347 5.85 -3.23 21.32
C ALA A 347 5.61 -3.47 19.82
N GLY A 348 4.95 -4.57 19.44
CA GLY A 348 4.73 -4.93 18.04
C GLY A 348 6.02 -5.42 17.37
N THR A 349 6.88 -6.15 18.08
CA THR A 349 8.19 -6.55 17.54
C THR A 349 8.49 -8.04 17.72
N VAL A 350 9.21 -8.62 16.75
CA VAL A 350 9.82 -9.94 16.86
C VAL A 350 11.33 -9.82 16.60
N THR A 351 12.15 -10.54 17.36
CA THR A 351 13.58 -10.62 17.14
C THR A 351 13.94 -12.02 16.66
N LEU A 352 14.52 -12.10 15.45
CA LEU A 352 14.93 -13.34 14.81
C LEU A 352 16.43 -13.54 14.95
N THR A 353 16.84 -14.78 15.16
CA THR A 353 18.24 -15.18 14.99
C THR A 353 18.43 -15.66 13.56
N SER A 354 19.20 -14.94 12.74
CA SER A 354 19.52 -15.37 11.37
C SER A 354 20.24 -16.72 11.40
N GLY A 355 19.78 -17.64 10.54
CA GLY A 355 20.35 -18.98 10.42
C GLY A 355 21.80 -19.00 9.93
N ILE A 356 22.26 -17.95 9.24
CA ILE A 356 23.56 -17.92 8.56
C ILE A 356 24.68 -17.45 9.49
N ASP A 357 24.48 -16.36 10.22
CA ASP A 357 25.52 -15.69 11.02
C ASP A 357 25.20 -15.60 12.52
N GLY A 358 23.98 -16.01 12.93
CA GLY A 358 23.50 -15.92 14.30
C GLY A 358 23.23 -14.48 14.75
N GLN A 359 23.15 -13.51 13.83
CA GLN A 359 22.81 -12.13 14.13
C GLN A 359 21.36 -12.03 14.58
N LEU A 360 21.11 -11.15 15.55
CA LEU A 360 19.77 -10.80 15.98
C LEU A 360 19.25 -9.64 15.14
N ASN A 361 18.10 -9.85 14.49
CA ASN A 361 17.39 -8.85 13.71
C ASN A 361 16.03 -8.61 14.35
N THR A 362 15.78 -7.38 14.82
CA THR A 362 14.48 -6.98 15.34
C THR A 362 13.65 -6.40 14.21
N VAL A 363 12.52 -7.04 13.94
CA VAL A 363 11.52 -6.63 12.96
C VAL A 363 10.31 -6.06 13.70
N SER A 364 9.83 -4.90 13.26
CA SER A 364 8.68 -4.20 13.81
C SER A 364 7.47 -4.38 12.90
N MET A 365 6.30 -4.61 13.47
CA MET A 365 5.05 -4.78 12.74
C MET A 365 4.38 -3.41 12.50
N GLY A 366 3.91 -3.19 11.29
CA GLY A 366 2.99 -2.14 10.91
C GLY A 366 1.53 -2.57 11.13
N ASP A 367 0.60 -1.66 10.82
CA ASP A 367 -0.83 -1.96 10.83
C ASP A 367 -1.28 -2.78 9.60
N ASP A 368 -0.44 -2.75 8.56
CA ASP A 368 -0.54 -3.40 7.26
C ASP A 368 0.28 -4.69 7.15
N THR A 369 0.99 -5.08 8.22
CA THR A 369 1.78 -6.32 8.20
C THR A 369 0.86 -7.52 8.00
N THR A 370 1.15 -8.27 6.96
CA THR A 370 0.47 -9.50 6.60
C THR A 370 1.00 -10.69 7.41
N PHE A 371 0.12 -11.52 7.95
CA PHE A 371 0.51 -12.72 8.71
C PHE A 371 0.03 -13.99 8.01
N VAL A 372 0.96 -14.91 7.75
CA VAL A 372 0.71 -16.20 7.10
C VAL A 372 1.31 -17.32 7.95
N ASP A 373 0.61 -18.43 8.08
CA ASP A 373 1.10 -19.63 8.76
C ASP A 373 1.07 -20.82 7.82
N ASP A 374 2.22 -21.08 7.20
CA ASP A 374 2.44 -22.16 6.24
C ASP A 374 3.06 -23.41 6.90
N SER A 375 3.17 -23.40 8.23
CA SER A 375 3.52 -24.59 9.01
C SER A 375 2.38 -25.63 9.02
N GLU A 376 2.66 -26.86 9.48
CA GLU A 376 1.67 -27.93 9.67
C GLU A 376 0.48 -27.54 10.57
N LEU A 377 0.57 -26.41 11.29
CA LEU A 377 -0.52 -25.88 12.12
C LEU A 377 -1.60 -25.17 11.30
N GLU A 378 -1.25 -24.56 10.17
CA GLU A 378 -2.14 -23.83 9.25
C GLU A 378 -3.15 -22.92 9.98
N LEU A 379 -2.68 -22.14 10.96
CA LEU A 379 -3.51 -21.23 11.74
C LEU A 379 -4.01 -20.11 10.85
N ARG A 380 -5.29 -20.18 10.50
CA ARG A 380 -5.95 -19.11 9.74
C ARG A 380 -6.03 -17.77 10.49
N PRO A 381 -6.46 -17.71 11.77
CA PRO A 381 -6.25 -16.53 12.59
C PRO A 381 -4.85 -16.59 13.19
N PHE A 382 -3.86 -16.16 12.42
CA PHE A 382 -2.47 -16.06 12.86
C PHE A 382 -2.07 -14.59 12.99
N GLY A 383 -1.42 -14.27 14.10
CA GLY A 383 -0.84 -12.95 14.31
C GLY A 383 0.31 -12.96 15.32
N LEU A 384 0.78 -11.78 15.69
CA LEU A 384 1.94 -11.61 16.56
C LEU A 384 1.79 -12.31 17.93
N THR A 385 0.56 -12.49 18.42
CA THR A 385 0.29 -13.18 19.68
C THR A 385 0.40 -14.70 19.61
N ASP A 386 0.40 -15.27 18.41
CA ASP A 386 0.51 -16.71 18.16
C ASP A 386 1.96 -17.14 17.89
N ILE A 387 2.86 -16.16 17.76
CA ILE A 387 4.30 -16.35 17.59
C ILE A 387 4.96 -16.54 18.96
N HIS A 388 5.80 -17.57 19.06
CA HIS A 388 6.51 -17.93 20.28
C HIS A 388 8.02 -18.11 20.02
N THR A 389 8.84 -17.97 21.08
CA THR A 389 10.27 -18.29 21.00
C THR A 389 10.47 -19.73 20.52
N GLY A 390 11.31 -19.90 19.49
CA GLY A 390 11.58 -21.18 18.86
C GLY A 390 10.83 -21.43 17.56
N ASP A 391 9.78 -20.65 17.27
CA ASP A 391 9.11 -20.69 15.97
C ASP A 391 10.09 -20.26 14.86
N VAL A 392 9.89 -20.77 13.66
CA VAL A 392 10.67 -20.37 12.48
C VAL A 392 9.84 -19.40 11.68
N LEU A 393 10.38 -18.21 11.44
CA LEU A 393 9.70 -17.17 10.66
C LEU A 393 10.56 -16.73 9.48
N ASN A 394 9.90 -16.44 8.37
CA ASN A 394 10.41 -15.64 7.27
C ASN A 394 9.72 -14.27 7.30
N ALA A 395 10.50 -13.19 7.45
CA ALA A 395 9.98 -11.84 7.48
C ALA A 395 10.37 -11.08 6.21
N THR A 396 9.39 -10.76 5.36
CA THR A 396 9.56 -9.79 4.28
C THR A 396 9.41 -8.39 4.88
N ALA A 397 10.47 -7.58 4.83
CA ALA A 397 10.54 -6.30 5.52
C ALA A 397 11.29 -5.25 4.72
N PHE A 398 10.98 -3.98 4.93
CA PHE A 398 11.78 -2.86 4.42
C PHE A 398 12.52 -2.15 5.55
N ARG A 399 13.46 -1.27 5.19
CA ARG A 399 14.24 -0.50 6.17
C ARG A 399 13.85 0.97 6.17
N ARG A 400 13.39 1.47 7.32
CA ARG A 400 13.14 2.90 7.59
C ARG A 400 14.13 3.42 8.64
N GLY A 401 15.19 4.07 8.17
CA GLY A 401 16.34 4.43 9.00
C GLY A 401 17.08 3.18 9.48
N ASP A 402 17.08 2.93 10.80
CA ASP A 402 17.66 1.73 11.39
C ASP A 402 16.63 0.61 11.65
N ALA A 403 15.33 0.90 11.54
CA ALA A 403 14.27 -0.05 11.84
C ALA A 403 13.93 -0.91 10.62
N LEU A 404 13.78 -2.22 10.84
CA LEU A 404 13.13 -3.13 9.89
C LEU A 404 11.63 -3.14 10.17
N ILE A 405 10.83 -2.83 9.17
CA ILE A 405 9.38 -2.80 9.23
C ILE A 405 8.85 -3.96 8.38
N ALA A 406 8.03 -4.83 8.97
CA ALA A 406 7.49 -5.99 8.29
C ALA A 406 6.38 -5.61 7.31
N ILE A 407 6.49 -6.12 6.10
CA ILE A 407 5.41 -6.21 5.11
C ILE A 407 4.66 -7.52 5.34
N ARG A 408 5.40 -8.62 5.51
CA ARG A 408 4.83 -9.95 5.74
C ARG A 408 5.65 -10.73 6.77
N ILE A 409 4.95 -11.46 7.62
CA ILE A 409 5.49 -12.45 8.54
C ILE A 409 4.86 -13.80 8.20
N GLU A 410 5.71 -14.75 7.86
CA GLU A 410 5.33 -16.10 7.43
C GLU A 410 5.95 -17.10 8.41
N ARG A 411 5.13 -17.99 8.98
CA ARG A 411 5.61 -19.06 9.87
C ARG A 411 5.79 -20.35 9.09
N GLU A 412 6.97 -20.94 9.26
CA GLU A 412 7.41 -22.16 8.57
C GLU A 412 7.58 -23.33 9.53
N ASP A 413 7.54 -24.55 9.00
CA ASP A 413 7.84 -25.77 9.75
C ASP A 413 9.33 -25.88 10.10
N SER A 414 10.20 -25.45 9.19
CA SER A 414 11.64 -25.56 9.36
C SER A 414 12.40 -24.43 8.68
N ALA A 415 13.65 -24.21 9.11
CA ALA A 415 14.51 -23.20 8.49
C ALA A 415 14.94 -23.57 7.06
N ASP A 416 14.77 -24.83 6.65
CA ASP A 416 15.09 -25.30 5.30
C ASP A 416 13.99 -24.90 4.29
N ASP A 417 12.81 -24.50 4.77
CA ASP A 417 11.66 -24.07 3.95
C ASP A 417 11.72 -22.57 3.60
N ILE A 418 12.68 -21.83 4.17
CA ILE A 418 12.91 -20.43 3.84
C ILE A 418 13.73 -20.37 2.55
N ASP A 419 13.18 -19.75 1.50
CA ASP A 419 13.89 -19.50 0.25
C ASP A 419 15.16 -18.67 0.51
N ASP A 420 16.34 -19.28 0.31
CA ASP A 420 17.68 -18.72 0.54
C ASP A 420 18.07 -17.59 -0.46
N ASP A 421 17.16 -16.72 -0.88
CA ASP A 421 17.51 -15.53 -1.69
C ASP A 421 17.89 -14.32 -0.80
N ASP A 422 18.60 -14.59 0.30
CA ASP A 422 19.10 -13.57 1.21
C ASP A 422 20.34 -12.92 0.59
N GLY A 423 20.11 -11.94 -0.27
CA GLY A 423 21.08 -10.89 -0.58
C GLY A 423 21.43 -10.17 0.72
N GLY A 424 22.29 -10.79 1.53
CA GLY A 424 22.46 -10.51 2.95
C GLY A 424 22.37 -9.04 3.32
N LEU A 425 21.61 -8.75 4.39
CA LEU A 425 21.28 -7.39 4.83
C LEU A 425 22.44 -6.41 4.60
N PRO A 426 22.33 -5.44 3.67
CA PRO A 426 23.34 -4.43 3.48
C PRO A 426 23.50 -3.64 4.79
N PRO A 427 24.71 -3.15 5.10
CA PRO A 427 24.93 -2.35 6.29
C PRO A 427 23.98 -1.14 6.29
N PRO A 428 23.55 -0.66 7.47
CA PRO A 428 22.70 0.53 7.57
C PRO A 428 23.34 1.69 6.78
N PRO A 429 22.52 2.62 6.24
CA PRO A 429 23.04 3.78 5.56
C PRO A 429 24.07 4.48 6.46
N PRO A 430 25.23 4.88 5.92
CA PRO A 430 26.25 5.54 6.72
C PRO A 430 25.65 6.77 7.40
N ASP A 431 26.03 7.01 8.66
CA ASP A 431 25.68 8.23 9.37
C ASP A 431 25.91 9.44 8.44
N PRO A 432 24.98 10.41 8.37
CA PRO A 432 25.22 11.61 7.61
C PRO A 432 26.54 12.20 8.08
N ASP A 433 27.46 12.43 7.13
CA ASP A 433 28.80 12.97 7.41
C ASP A 433 28.65 14.13 8.42
N PRO A 434 29.48 14.15 9.49
CA PRO A 434 29.38 15.20 10.49
C PRO A 434 29.42 16.55 9.77
N VAL A 435 28.34 17.32 9.94
CA VAL A 435 28.15 18.61 9.28
C VAL A 435 29.46 19.38 9.37
N PRO A 436 30.09 19.74 8.24
CA PRO A 436 31.33 20.49 8.29
C PRO A 436 31.10 21.73 9.16
N PRO A 437 32.05 22.10 10.03
CA PRO A 437 31.88 23.24 10.93
C PRO A 437 31.41 24.44 10.11
N PRO A 438 30.46 25.25 10.64
CA PRO A 438 29.91 26.37 9.91
C PRO A 438 31.05 27.20 9.33
N LEU A 439 30.92 27.53 8.04
CA LEU A 439 31.85 28.44 7.38
C LEU A 439 32.01 29.68 8.26
N PRO A 440 33.23 30.20 8.48
CA PRO A 440 33.40 31.44 9.22
C PRO A 440 32.52 32.51 8.58
N ASP A 441 31.80 33.27 9.43
CA ASP A 441 30.89 34.32 8.98
C ASP A 441 31.57 35.19 7.91
N PRO A 442 30.90 35.48 6.78
CA PRO A 442 31.47 36.38 5.79
C PRO A 442 31.77 37.73 6.44
N ASP A 443 32.95 38.29 6.13
CA ASP A 443 33.37 39.60 6.63
C ASP A 443 32.22 40.62 6.43
N PRO A 444 31.93 41.46 7.43
CA PRO A 444 30.85 42.43 7.32
C PRO A 444 31.08 43.34 6.11
N PRO A 445 30.02 43.67 5.34
CA PRO A 445 30.17 44.51 4.16
C PRO A 445 30.78 45.87 4.54
N PRO A 446 31.56 46.48 3.64
CA PRO A 446 32.14 47.79 3.89
C PRO A 446 31.02 48.82 4.16
N PRO A 447 31.26 49.81 5.04
CA PRO A 447 30.26 50.82 5.37
C PRO A 447 29.81 51.58 4.11
N LEU A 448 28.50 51.80 4.01
CA LEU A 448 27.90 52.60 2.93
C LEU A 448 28.53 54.01 2.90
N PRO A 449 28.78 54.59 1.72
CA PRO A 449 29.24 55.97 1.61
C PRO A 449 28.20 56.93 2.18
N ASP A 450 28.69 58.00 2.84
CA ASP A 450 27.85 59.04 3.45
C ASP A 450 26.87 59.64 2.42
N PRO A 451 25.60 59.90 2.82
CA PRO A 451 24.62 60.52 1.94
C PRO A 451 25.06 61.95 1.55
N ASP A 452 24.88 62.28 0.27
CA ASP A 452 25.15 63.62 -0.28
C ASP A 452 24.43 64.73 0.51
N PRO A 453 25.03 65.92 0.69
CA PRO A 453 24.44 67.00 1.44
C PRO A 453 23.12 67.49 0.81
N VAL A 454 22.10 67.61 1.67
CA VAL A 454 20.75 68.07 1.32
C VAL A 454 20.79 69.49 0.70
N PRO A 455 20.14 69.74 -0.45
CA PRO A 455 20.07 71.08 -1.04
C PRO A 455 19.27 72.05 -0.14
N PRO A 456 19.59 73.35 -0.15
CA PRO A 456 18.90 74.33 0.69
C PRO A 456 17.42 74.49 0.29
N PRO A 457 16.54 74.83 1.25
CA PRO A 457 15.10 74.96 1.02
C PRO A 457 14.79 76.10 0.04
N LEU A 458 13.75 75.87 -0.78
CA LEU A 458 13.21 76.86 -1.72
C LEU A 458 12.59 78.06 -0.96
N PRO A 459 12.68 79.29 -1.49
CA PRO A 459 12.06 80.46 -0.87
C PRO A 459 10.52 80.39 -0.89
N ASP A 460 9.90 80.90 0.18
CA ASP A 460 8.45 80.92 0.36
C ASP A 460 7.73 81.68 -0.78
N PRO A 461 6.54 81.24 -1.21
CA PRO A 461 5.77 81.92 -2.25
C PRO A 461 5.20 83.27 -1.75
N ASP A 462 5.22 84.27 -2.63
CA ASP A 462 4.67 85.62 -2.36
C ASP A 462 3.17 85.58 -2.00
N PRO A 463 2.69 86.44 -1.08
CA PRO A 463 1.28 86.50 -0.70
C PRO A 463 0.38 86.96 -1.87
N PRO A 464 -0.84 86.42 -1.99
CA PRO A 464 -1.76 86.73 -3.08
C PRO A 464 -2.26 88.19 -3.03
N PRO A 465 -2.54 88.82 -4.19
CA PRO A 465 -3.05 90.18 -4.24
C PRO A 465 -4.50 90.29 -3.69
N PRO A 466 -4.88 91.44 -3.11
CA PRO A 466 -6.21 91.65 -2.54
C PRO A 466 -7.31 91.67 -3.61
N LEU A 467 -8.47 91.09 -3.27
CA LEU A 467 -9.66 91.01 -4.13
C LEU A 467 -10.28 92.40 -4.36
N PRO A 468 -10.75 92.73 -5.58
CA PRO A 468 -11.44 93.99 -5.86
C PRO A 468 -12.87 94.02 -5.28
N ASP A 469 -13.27 95.18 -4.76
CA ASP A 469 -14.59 95.43 -4.16
C ASP A 469 -15.73 95.35 -5.20
N PRO A 470 -16.92 94.81 -4.83
CA PRO A 470 -18.07 94.72 -5.73
C PRO A 470 -18.81 96.06 -5.89
N ASP A 471 -19.05 96.47 -7.13
CA ASP A 471 -19.82 97.68 -7.49
C ASP A 471 -21.31 97.57 -7.05
N PRO A 472 -21.89 98.61 -6.41
CA PRO A 472 -23.33 98.67 -6.16
C PRO A 472 -24.12 99.26 -7.35
N PRO A 473 -25.39 98.84 -7.55
CA PRO A 473 -26.20 99.13 -8.74
C PRO A 473 -26.97 100.49 -8.65
N PRO A 474 -27.63 100.90 -9.74
CA PRO A 474 -27.35 102.09 -10.56
C PRO A 474 -27.38 103.47 -9.88
#